data_AF-A0A2J0M684-F1
#
_entry.id   AF-A0A2J0M684-F1
#
_cell.length_a   1.000
_cell.length_b   1.000
_cell.length_c   1.000
_cell.angle_alpha   90.00
_cell.angle_beta   90.00
_cell.angle_gamma   90.00
#
_symmetry.space_group_name_H-M   'P 1'
#
loop_
_entity.id
_entity.type
_entity.pdbx_description
1 polymer ?
#
loop_
_entity_poly.entity_id
_entity_poly.type
_entity_poly.pdbx_seq_one_letter_code
_entity_poly.pdbx_strand_id
1 'polypeptide(L)' 'IKDLEKRIKKLLIKKKNAEAEKLLPQIYKALDKAAKRNVIKKNKASRRKSRISRSIRLKI' A
#
# COMPACT_ATOMS: atom_id res chain seq x y z
N ILE A 1 2.75 -1.19 -9.65
CA ILE A 1 2.62 -0.52 -8.33
C ILE A 1 1.40 0.38 -8.27
N LYS A 2 1.19 1.25 -9.28
CA LYS A 2 0.08 2.21 -9.31
C LYS A 2 -1.31 1.53 -9.25
N ASP A 3 -1.48 0.38 -9.90
CA ASP A 3 -2.77 -0.32 -9.94
C ASP A 3 -3.14 -1.00 -8.62
N LEU A 4 -2.16 -1.58 -7.92
CA LEU A 4 -2.36 -2.13 -6.58
C LEU A 4 -2.80 -1.06 -5.58
N GLU A 5 -2.21 0.14 -5.64
CA GLU A 5 -2.64 1.26 -4.80
C GLU A 5 -4.06 1.72 -5.12
N LYS A 6 -4.41 1.80 -6.40
CA LYS A 6 -5.79 2.11 -6.81
C LYS A 6 -6.76 1.06 -6.30
N ARG A 7 -6.38 -0.22 -6.31
CA ARG A 7 -7.21 -1.33 -5.82
C ARG A 7 -7.44 -1.23 -4.31
N ILE A 8 -6.39 -0.98 -3.52
CA ILE A 8 -6.53 -0.73 -2.06
C ILE A 8 -7.41 0.49 -1.80
N LYS A 9 -7.22 1.60 -2.52
CA LYS A 9 -8.08 2.78 -2.36
C LYS A 9 -9.55 2.48 -2.65
N LYS A 10 -9.86 1.72 -3.71
CA LYS A 10 -11.23 1.29 -4.02
C LYS A 10 -11.82 0.40 -2.92
N LEU A 11 -11.02 -0.48 -2.33
CA LEU A 11 -11.47 -1.37 -1.25
C LEU A 11 -11.72 -0.62 0.06
N LEU A 12 -10.89 0.38 0.37
CA LEU A 12 -11.09 1.29 1.49
C LEU A 12 -12.40 2.08 1.34
N ILE A 13 -12.67 2.64 0.15
CA ILE A 13 -13.95 3.32 -0.15
C ILE A 13 -15.15 2.38 0.04
N LYS A 14 -14.99 1.10 -0.32
CA LYS A 14 -16.02 0.07 -0.14
C LYS A 14 -16.11 -0.46 1.31
N LYS A 15 -15.37 0.12 2.27
CA LYS A 15 -15.27 -0.31 3.69
C LYS A 15 -14.87 -1.77 3.88
N LYS A 16 -14.22 -2.39 2.89
CA LYS A 16 -13.80 -3.79 2.91
C LYS A 16 -12.42 -3.95 3.54
N ASN A 17 -12.33 -3.72 4.84
CA ASN A 17 -11.06 -3.68 5.58
C ASN A 17 -10.32 -5.03 5.54
N ALA A 18 -11.03 -6.15 5.67
CA ALA A 18 -10.43 -7.49 5.61
C ALA A 18 -9.80 -7.81 4.24
N GLU A 19 -10.37 -7.33 3.14
CA GLU A 19 -9.79 -7.50 1.80
C GLU A 19 -8.57 -6.59 1.60
N ALA A 20 -8.58 -5.39 2.17
CA ALA A 20 -7.44 -4.47 2.14
C ALA A 20 -6.24 -5.02 2.94
N GLU A 21 -6.49 -5.65 4.09
CA GLU A 21 -5.45 -6.32 4.89
C GLU A 21 -4.81 -7.51 4.17
N LYS A 22 -5.59 -8.27 3.40
CA LYS A 22 -5.03 -9.36 2.58
C LYS A 22 -4.10 -8.87 1.46
N LEU A 23 -4.28 -7.64 0.98
CA LEU A 23 -3.45 -7.04 -0.07
C LEU A 23 -2.20 -6.30 0.44
N LEU A 24 -2.14 -6.02 1.74
CA LEU A 24 -1.02 -5.35 2.40
C LEU A 24 0.34 -6.03 2.13
N PRO A 25 0.49 -7.36 2.29
CA PRO A 25 1.76 -8.06 2.05
C PRO A 25 2.24 -7.93 0.59
N GLN A 26 1.31 -7.96 -0.37
CA GLN A 26 1.64 -7.83 -1.79
C GLN A 26 2.18 -6.44 -2.12
N ILE A 27 1.57 -5.40 -1.55
CA ILE A 27 2.03 -4.02 -1.75
C ILE A 27 3.38 -3.77 -1.09
N TYR A 28 3.62 -4.33 0.10
CA TYR A 28 4.92 -4.23 0.76
C TYR A 28 6.01 -4.89 -0.07
N LYS A 29 5.77 -6.12 -0.57
CA LYS A 29 6.69 -6.82 -1.46
C LYS A 29 6.99 -6.03 -2.74
N ALA A 30 5.97 -5.41 -3.35
CA ALA A 30 6.13 -4.60 -4.55
C ALA A 30 6.94 -3.31 -4.28
N LEU A 31 6.66 -2.61 -3.18
CA LEU A 31 7.38 -1.39 -2.78
C LEU A 31 8.83 -1.70 -2.44
N ASP A 32 9.10 -2.81 -1.74
CA ASP A 32 10.46 -3.20 -1.36
C ASP A 32 11.29 -3.64 -2.56
N LYS A 33 10.72 -4.41 -3.49
CA LYS A 33 11.39 -4.74 -4.75
C LYS A 33 11.73 -3.49 -5.55
N ALA A 34 10.81 -2.54 -5.61
CA ALA A 34 11.02 -1.30 -6.35
C ALA A 34 12.05 -0.37 -5.67
N ALA A 35 12.13 -0.38 -4.33
CA ALA A 35 13.17 0.32 -3.59
C ALA A 35 14.55 -0.34 -3.79
N LYS A 36 14.62 -1.68 -3.75
CA LYS A 36 15.86 -2.44 -3.99
C LYS A 36 16.41 -2.23 -5.40
N ARG A 37 15.53 -2.14 -6.40
CA ARG A 37 15.91 -1.88 -7.80
C ARG A 37 16.15 -0.40 -8.12
N ASN A 38 16.21 0.49 -7.12
CA ASN A 38 16.36 1.94 -7.29
C ASN A 38 15.30 2.63 -8.17
N VAL A 39 14.17 1.96 -8.48
CA VAL A 39 13.02 2.55 -9.19
C VAL A 39 12.37 3.64 -8.33
N ILE A 40 12.49 3.52 -7.00
CA ILE A 40 12.00 4.50 -6.04
C ILE A 40 13.02 4.69 -4.91
N LYS A 41 13.23 5.93 -4.47
CA LYS A 41 14.04 6.23 -3.27
C LYS A 41 13.48 5.49 -2.04
N LYS A 42 14.36 4.98 -1.17
CA LYS A 42 14.00 4.25 0.07
C LYS A 42 12.94 5.01 0.90
N ASN A 43 13.12 6.32 1.05
CA ASN A 43 12.19 7.19 1.78
C ASN A 43 10.79 7.23 1.15
N LYS A 44 10.67 7.16 -0.18
CA LYS A 44 9.38 7.15 -0.87
C LYS A 44 8.66 5.82 -0.68
N ALA A 45 9.38 4.71 -0.62
CA ALA A 45 8.79 3.42 -0.25
C ALA A 45 8.26 3.44 1.20
N SER A 46 9.06 3.90 2.16
CA SER A 46 8.66 3.99 3.58
C SER A 46 7.44 4.90 3.79
N ARG A 47 7.42 6.09 3.16
CA ARG A 47 6.25 6.99 3.23
C ARG A 47 4.98 6.35 2.70
N ARG A 48 5.06 5.59 1.59
CA ARG A 48 3.91 4.89 1.01
C ARG A 48 3.40 3.77 1.91
N LYS A 49 4.31 2.98 2.52
CA LYS A 49 3.94 1.95 3.49
C LYS A 49 3.15 2.52 4.68
N SER A 50 3.65 3.61 5.26
CA SER A 50 3.02 4.28 6.39
C SER A 50 1.66 4.88 6.04
N ARG A 51 1.52 5.51 4.87
CA ARG A 51 0.23 6.04 4.41
C ARG A 51 -0.82 4.94 4.24
N ILE A 52 -0.45 3.81 3.65
CA ILE A 52 -1.38 2.69 3.42
C ILE A 52 -1.83 2.06 4.75
N SER A 53 -0.90 1.82 5.68
CA SER A 53 -1.27 1.28 6.99
C SER A 53 -2.11 2.27 7.80
N ARG A 54 -1.80 3.57 7.73
CA ARG A 54 -2.60 4.63 8.34
C ARG A 54 -4.01 4.67 7.76
N SER A 55 -4.18 4.57 6.44
CA SER A 55 -5.51 4.55 5.82
C SER A 55 -6.36 3.36 6.24
N ILE A 56 -5.75 2.18 6.41
CA ILE A 56 -6.47 0.99 6.91
C ILE A 56 -6.85 1.18 8.39
N ARG A 57 -5.96 1.76 9.19
CA ARG A 57 -6.20 1.99 10.63
C ARG A 57 -7.24 3.09 10.91
N LEU A 58 -7.21 4.20 10.18
CA LEU A 58 -8.02 5.39 10.48
C LEU A 58 -9.52 5.23 10.19
N LYS A 59 -9.98 4.10 9.61
CA LYS A 59 -11.40 3.86 9.30
C LYS A 59 -12.11 5.09 8.69
N ILE A 60 -11.45 5.77 7.76
CA ILE A 60 -12.08 6.82 6.95
C ILE A 60 -12.99 6.14 5.91
#